data_AF-A0A3S1H088-F1
#
_entry.id   AF-A0A3S1H088-F1
#
_cell.length_a   1.000
_cell.length_b   1.000
_cell.length_c   1.000
_cell.angle_alpha   90.00
_cell.angle_beta   90.00
_cell.angle_gamma   90.00
#
_symmetry.space_group_name_H-M   'P 1'
#
loop_
_entity.id
_entity.type
_entity.pdbx_description
1 polymer ?
#
loop_
_entity_poly.entity_id
_entity_poly.type
_entity_poly.pdbx_seq_one_letter_code
_entity_poly.pdbx_strand_id
1 'polypeptide(L)'
;PTAVVKPFYEHVGLELDPAQRSHFADPAKSVLDKSDALRKSGQGECLDPNMALDNAEYDKTEIDKSLKTIEAVKGDEAKVVVAFVVAGNPHRLEWKFRKVDGDWKVSDLLSVTGEWALSQYQCE
;
A
#
# COMPACT_ATOMS: atom_id res chain seq x y z
N PRO A 1 -12.21 6.73 2.75
CA PRO A 1 -11.16 5.79 2.29
C PRO A 1 -9.98 5.68 3.27
N THR A 2 -9.67 6.76 3.98
CA THR A 2 -8.63 6.79 5.03
C THR A 2 -8.76 5.67 6.07
N ALA A 3 -9.98 5.29 6.45
CA ALA A 3 -10.21 4.19 7.40
C ALA A 3 -9.67 2.82 6.92
N VAL A 4 -9.61 2.60 5.60
CA VAL A 4 -9.00 1.39 5.00
C VAL A 4 -7.47 1.49 5.02
N VAL A 5 -6.91 2.70 4.94
CA VAL A 5 -5.45 2.92 4.88
C VAL A 5 -4.80 2.83 6.25
N LYS A 6 -5.45 3.38 7.29
CA LYS A 6 -4.89 3.53 8.63
C LYS A 6 -4.27 2.22 9.20
N PRO A 7 -4.90 1.05 9.08
CA PRO A 7 -4.34 -0.20 9.61
C PRO A 7 -2.96 -0.56 9.03
N PHE A 8 -2.66 -0.22 7.77
CA PHE A 8 -1.35 -0.50 7.16
C PHE A 8 -0.19 0.28 7.80
N TYR A 9 -0.49 1.38 8.49
CA TYR A 9 0.50 2.16 9.25
C TYR A 9 0.51 1.83 10.74
N GLU A 10 -0.51 1.12 11.24
CA GLU A 10 -0.56 0.58 12.61
C GLU A 10 0.06 -0.81 12.70
N HIS A 11 -0.01 -1.56 11.60
CA HIS A 11 0.47 -2.94 11.45
C HIS A 11 1.14 -3.09 10.08
N VAL A 12 2.44 -2.82 10.03
CA VAL A 12 3.25 -2.88 8.80
C VAL A 12 3.29 -4.31 8.26
N GLY A 13 3.19 -4.45 6.94
CA GLY A 13 3.17 -5.74 6.23
C GLY A 13 1.75 -6.27 5.99
N LEU A 14 0.71 -5.66 6.55
CA LEU A 14 -0.69 -6.04 6.27
C LEU A 14 -1.03 -5.95 4.78
N GLU A 15 -0.37 -5.08 4.01
CA GLU A 15 -0.58 -4.94 2.58
C GLU A 15 -0.19 -6.20 1.79
N LEU A 16 0.74 -6.99 2.33
CA LEU A 16 1.18 -8.26 1.75
C LEU A 16 0.46 -9.47 2.32
N ASP A 17 -0.22 -9.34 3.46
CA ASP A 17 -0.95 -10.43 4.09
C ASP A 17 -2.10 -10.92 3.19
N PRO A 18 -2.12 -12.22 2.78
CA PRO A 18 -3.20 -12.80 1.98
C PRO A 18 -4.59 -12.62 2.60
N ALA A 19 -4.70 -12.55 3.93
CA ALA A 19 -5.98 -12.34 4.61
C ALA A 19 -6.59 -10.96 4.29
N GLN A 20 -5.75 -9.98 3.91
CA GLN A 20 -6.17 -8.63 3.55
C GLN A 20 -6.56 -8.49 2.08
N ARG A 21 -6.46 -9.55 1.26
CA ARG A 21 -6.68 -9.48 -0.20
C ARG A 21 -8.05 -8.94 -0.59
N SER A 22 -9.06 -9.09 0.27
CA SER A 22 -10.41 -8.54 0.06
C SER A 22 -10.48 -7.00 0.09
N HIS A 23 -9.44 -6.32 0.59
CA HIS A 23 -9.30 -4.86 0.54
C HIS A 23 -8.75 -4.35 -0.78
N PHE A 24 -8.27 -5.23 -1.67
CA PHE A 24 -7.61 -4.86 -2.92
C PHE A 24 -8.49 -5.19 -4.13
N ALA A 25 -8.36 -4.36 -5.17
CA ALA A 25 -8.89 -4.58 -6.50
C ALA A 25 -7.76 -4.51 -7.52
N ASP A 26 -8.03 -4.93 -8.75
CA ASP A 26 -7.06 -4.82 -9.83
C ASP A 26 -6.74 -3.36 -10.17
N PRO A 27 -5.49 -3.05 -10.57
CA PRO A 27 -4.37 -3.99 -10.81
C PRO A 27 -3.61 -4.49 -9.57
N ALA A 28 -3.63 -3.80 -8.42
CA ALA A 28 -2.84 -4.17 -7.24
C ALA A 28 -3.10 -5.61 -6.76
N LYS A 29 -4.36 -6.02 -6.72
CA LYS A 29 -4.77 -7.36 -6.29
C LYS A 29 -4.02 -8.46 -7.06
N SER A 30 -3.99 -8.36 -8.40
CA SER A 30 -3.31 -9.32 -9.26
C SER A 30 -1.80 -9.42 -8.99
N VAL A 31 -1.10 -8.30 -8.75
CA VAL A 31 0.33 -8.31 -8.43
C VAL A 31 0.59 -9.03 -7.11
N LEU A 32 -0.21 -8.72 -6.09
CA LEU A 32 -0.06 -9.31 -4.77
C LEU A 32 -0.39 -10.81 -4.79
N ASP A 33 -1.41 -11.24 -5.54
CA ASP A 33 -1.74 -12.66 -5.74
C ASP A 33 -0.59 -13.42 -6.41
N LYS A 34 0.08 -12.81 -7.39
CA LYS A 34 1.27 -13.39 -8.04
C LYS A 34 2.45 -13.47 -7.07
N SER A 35 2.70 -12.42 -6.27
CA SER A 35 3.73 -12.43 -5.23
C SER A 35 3.49 -13.57 -4.22
N ASP A 36 2.24 -13.79 -3.81
CA ASP A 36 1.89 -14.90 -2.94
C ASP A 36 2.15 -16.27 -3.56
N ALA A 37 1.86 -16.42 -4.86
CA ALA A 37 2.10 -17.66 -5.57
C ALA A 37 3.61 -17.97 -5.65
N LEU A 38 4.44 -16.97 -5.95
CA LEU A 38 5.91 -17.09 -6.02
C LEU A 38 6.51 -17.48 -4.66
N ARG A 39 6.03 -16.88 -3.57
CA ARG A 39 6.44 -17.23 -2.22
C ARG A 39 6.04 -18.66 -1.86
N LYS A 40 4.82 -19.07 -2.19
CA LYS A 40 4.32 -20.44 -1.95
C LYS A 40 5.08 -21.49 -2.75
N SER A 41 5.55 -21.17 -3.96
CA SER A 41 6.35 -22.09 -4.77
C SER A 41 7.80 -22.20 -4.29
N GLY A 42 8.25 -21.30 -3.40
CA GLY A 42 9.62 -21.25 -2.92
C GLY A 42 10.60 -20.63 -3.92
N GLN A 43 10.09 -19.98 -4.97
CA GLN A 43 10.90 -19.35 -6.02
C GLN A 43 11.45 -17.98 -5.62
N GLY A 44 10.98 -17.40 -4.52
CA GLY A 44 11.53 -16.17 -3.93
C GLY A 44 10.46 -15.21 -3.44
N GLU A 45 10.90 -13.99 -3.14
CA GLU A 45 10.07 -12.85 -2.74
C GLU A 45 10.13 -11.78 -3.85
N CYS A 46 8.98 -11.20 -4.20
CA CYS A 46 8.88 -10.18 -5.26
C CYS A 46 8.80 -8.75 -4.72
N LEU A 47 8.16 -8.57 -3.56
CA LEU A 47 7.78 -7.27 -3.01
C LEU A 47 8.51 -7.02 -1.69
N ASP A 48 8.79 -5.75 -1.42
CA ASP A 48 9.36 -5.32 -0.14
C ASP A 48 8.32 -5.46 0.98
N PRO A 49 8.67 -5.95 2.18
CA PRO A 49 7.73 -6.08 3.29
C PRO A 49 7.22 -4.74 3.85
N ASN A 50 7.86 -3.63 3.53
CA ASN A 50 7.56 -2.27 4.00
C ASN A 50 7.04 -1.37 2.87
N MET A 51 6.32 -1.92 1.89
CA MET A 51 5.78 -1.16 0.75
C MET A 51 4.90 0.02 1.19
N ALA A 52 4.06 -0.16 2.22
CA ALA A 52 3.26 0.93 2.79
C ALA A 52 4.12 2.08 3.36
N LEU A 53 5.38 1.79 3.69
CA LEU A 53 6.38 2.73 4.19
C LEU A 53 7.35 3.22 3.11
N ASP A 54 7.04 3.06 1.83
CA ASP A 54 7.97 3.41 0.75
C ASP A 54 9.32 2.68 0.89
N ASN A 55 9.26 1.41 1.30
CA ASN A 55 10.40 0.52 1.54
C ASN A 55 11.36 1.02 2.64
N ALA A 56 10.96 2.03 3.40
CA ALA A 56 11.74 2.53 4.53
C ALA A 56 11.70 1.54 5.71
N GLU A 57 12.73 1.61 6.55
CA GLU A 57 12.73 0.89 7.82
C GLU A 57 11.58 1.36 8.72
N TYR A 58 10.96 0.43 9.42
CA TYR A 58 9.87 0.75 10.32
C TYR A 58 10.38 1.39 11.61
N ASP A 59 10.10 2.67 11.79
CA ASP A 59 10.17 3.35 13.08
C ASP A 59 8.80 3.89 13.48
N LYS A 60 8.14 3.17 14.40
CA LYS A 60 6.81 3.54 14.88
C LYS A 60 6.75 4.94 15.46
N THR A 61 7.77 5.35 16.20
CA THR A 61 7.78 6.66 16.88
C THR A 61 7.86 7.77 15.85
N GLU A 62 8.68 7.59 14.81
CA GLU A 62 8.80 8.57 13.74
C GLU A 62 7.60 8.61 12.80
N ILE A 63 6.97 7.47 12.54
CA ILE A 63 5.74 7.41 11.77
C ILE A 63 4.62 8.09 12.58
N ASP A 64 4.36 7.67 13.82
CA ASP A 64 3.29 8.24 14.65
C ASP A 64 3.41 9.77 14.83
N LYS A 65 4.63 10.29 15.00
CA LYS A 65 4.86 11.74 15.20
C LYS A 65 4.64 12.58 13.93
N SER A 66 4.72 11.98 12.75
CA SER A 66 4.80 12.70 11.48
C SER A 66 3.71 12.36 10.46
N LEU A 67 2.99 11.25 10.66
CA LEU A 67 1.99 10.73 9.74
C LEU A 67 0.88 11.74 9.49
N LYS A 68 0.68 12.07 8.22
CA LYS A 68 -0.40 12.93 7.73
C LYS A 68 -1.13 12.22 6.62
N THR A 69 -2.46 12.38 6.60
CA THR A 69 -3.31 11.82 5.54
C THR A 69 -4.20 12.90 4.96
N ILE A 70 -4.40 12.86 3.64
CA ILE A 70 -5.36 13.71 2.93
C ILE A 70 -6.14 12.81 1.98
N GLU A 71 -7.46 12.79 2.10
CA GLU A 71 -8.32 12.05 1.17
C GLU A 71 -9.03 12.97 0.18
N ALA A 72 -9.25 12.43 -1.02
CA ALA A 72 -10.09 13.04 -2.05
C ALA A 72 -10.98 11.97 -2.68
N VAL A 73 -12.28 12.26 -2.82
CA VAL A 73 -13.28 11.34 -3.37
C VAL A 73 -13.94 11.99 -4.59
N LYS A 74 -14.08 11.23 -5.68
CA LYS A 74 -14.75 11.65 -6.92
C LYS A 74 -15.55 10.48 -7.51
N GLY A 75 -16.85 10.46 -7.23
CA GLY A 75 -17.72 9.37 -7.68
C GLY A 75 -17.26 8.04 -7.08
N ASP A 76 -16.95 7.07 -7.94
CA ASP A 76 -16.48 5.73 -7.55
C ASP A 76 -14.95 5.61 -7.52
N GLU A 77 -14.23 6.72 -7.62
CA GLU A 77 -12.78 6.78 -7.42
C GLU A 77 -12.45 7.60 -6.16
N ALA A 78 -11.39 7.22 -5.48
CA ALA A 78 -10.84 8.01 -4.40
C ALA A 78 -9.33 7.85 -4.32
N LYS A 79 -8.69 8.77 -3.60
CA LYS A 79 -7.29 8.64 -3.24
C LYS A 79 -7.06 9.07 -1.82
N VAL A 80 -6.09 8.45 -1.18
CA VAL A 80 -5.56 8.85 0.12
C VAL A 80 -4.07 9.08 -0.06
N VAL A 81 -3.65 10.33 0.07
CA VAL A 81 -2.24 10.70 0.10
C VAL A 81 -1.76 10.58 1.54
N VAL A 82 -0.69 9.83 1.74
CA VAL A 82 -0.02 9.66 3.04
C VAL A 82 1.36 10.28 2.96
N ALA A 83 1.75 11.01 4.00
CA ALA A 83 3.09 11.56 4.14
C ALA A 83 3.60 11.36 5.57
N PHE A 84 4.88 11.02 5.71
CA PHE A 84 5.56 10.85 6.99
C PHE A 84 7.07 11.08 6.80
N VAL A 85 7.83 11.06 7.90
CA VAL A 85 9.28 11.21 7.90
C VAL A 85 9.91 10.05 8.70
N VAL A 86 10.90 9.40 8.12
CA VAL A 86 11.74 8.36 8.78
C VAL A 86 13.21 8.66 8.51
N ALA A 87 14.04 8.60 9.55
CA ALA A 87 15.47 8.93 9.53
C ALA A 87 15.77 10.32 8.92
N GLY A 88 14.84 11.27 9.08
CA GLY A 88 14.92 12.60 8.47
C GLY A 88 14.52 12.69 7.00
N ASN A 89 14.17 11.57 6.36
CA ASN A 89 13.74 11.52 4.96
C ASN A 89 12.21 11.60 4.86
N PRO A 90 11.66 12.52 4.04
CA PRO A 90 10.24 12.56 3.79
C PRO A 90 9.83 11.45 2.83
N HIS A 91 8.72 10.78 3.15
CA HIS A 91 8.08 9.80 2.30
C HIS A 91 6.67 10.26 1.95
N ARG A 92 6.25 10.00 0.71
CA ARG A 92 4.91 10.34 0.25
C ARG A 92 4.36 9.21 -0.63
N LEU A 93 3.26 8.62 -0.20
CA LEU A 93 2.53 7.61 -0.96
C LEU A 93 1.14 8.09 -1.34
N GLU A 94 0.63 7.57 -2.44
CA GLU A 94 -0.77 7.70 -2.87
C GLU A 94 -1.40 6.31 -2.92
N TRP A 95 -2.37 6.08 -2.06
CA TRP A 95 -3.26 4.93 -2.11
C TRP A 95 -4.43 5.28 -3.02
N LYS A 96 -4.55 4.59 -4.16
CA LYS A 96 -5.66 4.77 -5.09
C LYS A 96 -6.76 3.77 -4.77
N PHE A 97 -7.99 4.24 -4.87
CA PHE A 97 -9.18 3.48 -4.56
C PHE A 97 -10.18 3.51 -5.70
N ARG A 98 -10.92 2.42 -5.81
CA ARG A 98 -12.14 2.35 -6.58
C ARG A 98 -13.26 1.71 -5.75
N LYS A 99 -14.50 2.05 -6.07
CA LYS A 99 -15.67 1.42 -5.47
C LYS A 99 -15.99 0.12 -6.20
N VAL A 100 -16.13 -0.97 -5.45
CA VAL A 100 -16.51 -2.31 -5.94
C VAL A 100 -17.59 -2.83 -5.02
N ASP A 101 -18.77 -3.12 -5.57
CA ASP A 101 -19.94 -3.59 -4.82
C ASP A 101 -20.31 -2.72 -3.60
N GLY A 102 -20.08 -1.41 -3.71
CA GLY A 102 -20.35 -0.43 -2.66
C GLY A 102 -19.19 -0.17 -1.69
N ASP A 103 -18.15 -1.00 -1.72
CA ASP A 103 -16.98 -0.90 -0.85
C ASP A 103 -15.79 -0.22 -1.54
N TRP A 104 -15.03 0.57 -0.77
CA TRP A 104 -13.75 1.10 -1.23
C TRP A 104 -12.67 0.01 -1.22
N LYS A 105 -12.07 -0.27 -2.38
CA LYS A 105 -10.97 -1.21 -2.55
C LYS A 105 -9.73 -0.48 -3.06
N VAL A 106 -8.56 -0.82 -2.53
CA VAL A 106 -7.27 -0.32 -2.98
C VAL A 106 -7.02 -0.87 -4.39
N SER A 107 -7.01 0.00 -5.39
CA SER A 107 -6.69 -0.38 -6.77
C SER A 107 -5.21 -0.27 -7.08
N ASP A 108 -4.48 0.62 -6.38
CA ASP A 108 -3.04 0.78 -6.53
C ASP A 108 -2.39 1.44 -5.31
N LEU A 109 -1.10 1.21 -5.14
CA LEU A 109 -0.24 1.89 -4.17
C LEU A 109 0.94 2.49 -4.94
N LEU A 110 1.10 3.81 -4.85
CA LEU A 110 2.15 4.55 -5.54
C LEU A 110 3.05 5.23 -4.52
N SER A 111 4.36 5.09 -4.68
CA SER A 111 5.32 5.98 -4.03
C SER A 111 5.64 7.16 -4.94
N VAL A 112 5.38 8.37 -4.43
CA VAL A 112 5.75 9.62 -5.10
C VAL A 112 7.23 9.93 -4.88
N THR A 113 7.77 9.57 -3.71
CA THR A 113 9.16 9.82 -3.32
C THR A 113 10.13 8.79 -3.90
N GLY A 114 9.73 7.52 -3.91
CA GLY A 114 10.51 6.41 -4.46
C GLY A 114 10.23 6.10 -5.93
N GLU A 115 9.30 6.82 -6.57
CA GLU A 115 8.96 6.70 -8.00
C GLU A 115 8.60 5.28 -8.47
N TRP A 116 7.80 4.56 -7.68
CA TRP A 116 7.33 3.21 -8.02
C TRP A 116 5.81 3.07 -7.83
N ALA A 117 5.20 2.12 -8.55
CA ALA A 117 3.80 1.74 -8.40
C ALA A 117 3.69 0.23 -8.19
N LEU A 118 2.90 -0.22 -7.21
CA LEU A 118 2.64 -1.64 -7.00
C LEU A 118 2.13 -2.31 -8.28
N SER A 119 1.23 -1.64 -9.00
CA SER A 119 0.70 -2.11 -10.28
C SER A 119 1.73 -2.35 -11.38
N GLN A 120 2.95 -1.84 -11.25
CA GLN A 120 4.02 -1.99 -12.23
C GLN A 120 4.97 -3.16 -11.94
N TYR A 121 4.88 -3.80 -10.77
CA TYR A 121 5.72 -4.95 -10.45
C TYR A 121 5.34 -6.17 -11.29
N GLN A 122 6.35 -6.89 -11.75
CA GLN A 122 6.21 -8.13 -12.52
C GLN A 122 6.65 -9.31 -11.64
N CYS A 123 5.75 -9.75 -10.76
CA CYS A 123 5.97 -10.96 -9.96
C CYS A 123 5.67 -12.19 -10.81
N GLU A 124 6.69 -12.91 -11.27
CA GLU A 124 6.58 -14.12 -12.11
C GLU A 124 7.61 -15.19 -11.73
#